data_AF-A0A920N418-F1
#
_entry.id   AF-A0A920N418-F1
#
_cell.length_a   1.000
_cell.length_b   1.000
_cell.length_c   1.000
_cell.angle_alpha   90.00
_cell.angle_beta   90.00
_cell.angle_gamma   90.00
#
_symmetry.space_group_name_H-M   'P 1'
#
loop_
_entity.id
_entity.type
_entity.pdbx_description
1 polymer ?
#
loop_
_entity_poly.entity_id
_entity_poly.type
_entity_poly.pdbx_seq_one_letter_code
_entity_poly.pdbx_strand_id
1 'polypeptide(L)'
;MAGRGKLFLGSVGALVGLVVVGLVWRSWYLDSQRKISPAPAEDPLPQLGPRGEFVGSSACRECHRQQHDSWHATFHRTMTQQATPQTVLAPFDGVRLESRGRRYELTRTGDRFEVNLVDPDWESARSGRPWGIGDRPGTERHRVTVPW
;
A
#
# COMPACT_ATOMS: atom_id res chain seq x y z
N MET A 1 50.63 -6.88 54.83
CA MET A 1 50.15 -7.22 53.47
C MET A 1 48.63 -7.04 53.44
N ALA A 2 48.15 -5.83 53.11
CA ALA A 2 46.72 -5.51 53.02
C ALA A 2 46.47 -4.81 51.69
N GLY A 3 45.69 -5.42 50.78
CA GLY A 3 45.46 -4.81 49.47
C GLY A 3 44.70 -5.62 48.42
N ARG A 4 43.92 -6.66 48.79
CA ARG A 4 43.22 -7.51 47.81
C ARG A 4 41.69 -7.58 47.92
N GLY A 5 41.11 -7.09 49.02
CA GLY A 5 39.66 -7.18 49.27
C GLY A 5 38.78 -6.06 48.69
N LYS A 6 39.34 -4.89 48.37
CA LYS A 6 38.55 -3.73 47.89
C LYS A 6 38.34 -3.69 46.37
N LEU A 7 39.16 -4.43 45.61
CA LEU A 7 39.11 -4.45 44.15
C LEU A 7 37.99 -5.36 43.60
N PHE A 8 37.66 -6.47 44.27
CA PHE A 8 36.61 -7.39 43.82
C PHE A 8 35.19 -6.83 43.99
N LEU A 9 34.88 -6.14 45.10
CA LEU A 9 33.56 -5.52 45.31
C LEU A 9 33.30 -4.37 44.32
N GLY A 10 34.32 -3.57 44.02
CA GLY A 10 34.22 -2.48 43.03
C GLY A 10 34.01 -2.98 41.61
N SER A 11 34.63 -4.12 41.26
CA SER A 11 34.54 -4.71 39.93
C SER A 11 33.16 -5.34 39.65
N VAL A 12 32.56 -6.00 40.65
CA VAL A 12 31.19 -6.54 40.55
C VAL A 12 30.16 -5.41 40.47
N GLY A 13 30.31 -4.34 41.26
CA GLY A 13 29.44 -3.16 41.18
C GLY A 13 29.51 -2.45 39.82
N ALA A 14 30.70 -2.30 39.24
CA ALA A 14 30.88 -1.72 37.91
C ALA A 14 30.29 -2.59 36.80
N LEU A 15 30.43 -3.92 36.89
CA LEU A 15 29.81 -4.86 35.96
C LEU A 15 28.28 -4.80 36.01
N VAL A 16 27.69 -4.77 37.20
CA VAL A 16 26.23 -4.63 37.36
C VAL A 16 25.75 -3.29 36.80
N GLY A 17 26.47 -2.20 37.05
CA GLY A 17 26.15 -0.88 36.49
C GLY A 17 26.17 -0.86 34.95
N LEU A 18 27.20 -1.44 34.33
CA LEU A 18 27.30 -1.52 32.86
C LEU A 18 26.20 -2.39 32.25
N VAL A 19 25.82 -3.50 32.90
CA VAL A 19 24.72 -4.35 32.45
C VAL A 19 23.40 -3.60 32.49
N VAL A 20 23.11 -2.88 33.59
CA VAL A 20 21.87 -2.10 33.71
C VAL A 20 21.80 -1.01 32.64
N VAL A 21 22.89 -0.25 32.44
CA VAL A 21 22.95 0.77 31.39
C VAL A 21 22.77 0.16 29.99
N GLY A 22 23.41 -0.99 29.73
CA GLY A 22 23.26 -1.71 28.47
C GLY A 22 21.84 -2.20 28.24
N LEU A 23 21.15 -2.68 29.27
CA LEU A 23 19.74 -3.10 29.19
C LEU A 23 18.80 -1.90 28.96
N VAL A 24 19.03 -0.77 29.64
CA VAL A 24 18.25 0.46 29.42
C VAL A 24 18.46 1.00 28.01
N TRP A 25 19.72 1.09 27.54
CA TRP A 25 20.02 1.51 26.17
C TRP A 25 19.37 0.55 25.17
N ARG A 26 19.54 -0.76 25.34
CA ARG A 26 18.94 -1.76 24.44
C ARG A 26 17.42 -1.64 24.41
N SER A 27 16.78 -1.44 25.56
CA SER A 27 15.33 -1.24 25.64
C SER A 27 14.91 0.01 24.85
N TRP A 28 15.56 1.14 25.09
CA TRP A 28 15.30 2.39 24.37
C TRP A 28 15.59 2.28 22.86
N TYR A 29 16.66 1.59 22.47
CA TYR A 29 17.01 1.36 21.07
C TYR A 29 15.96 0.48 20.37
N LEU A 30 15.50 -0.59 21.01
CA LEU A 30 14.46 -1.45 20.45
C LEU A 30 13.11 -0.72 20.36
N ASP A 31 12.77 0.11 21.35
CA ASP A 31 11.53 0.89 21.34
C ASP A 31 11.58 2.01 20.30
N SER A 32 12.71 2.71 20.14
CA SER A 32 12.89 3.71 19.08
C SER A 32 12.86 3.12 17.66
N GLN A 33 13.18 1.82 17.52
CA GLN A 33 13.04 1.08 16.26
C GLN A 33 11.62 0.50 16.05
N ARG A 34 10.72 0.58 17.03
CA ARG A 34 9.31 0.23 16.80
C ARG A 34 8.69 1.26 15.87
N LYS A 35 8.66 0.92 14.59
CA LYS A 35 7.80 1.59 13.62
C LYS A 35 6.37 1.40 14.11
N ILE A 36 5.74 2.48 14.57
CA ILE A 36 4.30 2.53 14.78
C ILE A 36 3.68 2.28 13.41
N SER A 37 3.36 1.02 13.15
CA SER A 37 2.58 0.66 11.99
C SER A 37 1.15 0.99 12.39
N PRO A 38 0.44 1.87 11.64
CA PRO A 38 -0.97 2.04 11.88
C PRO A 38 -1.65 0.67 11.81
N ALA A 39 -2.69 0.49 12.63
CA ALA A 39 -3.52 -0.71 12.52
C ALA A 39 -3.95 -0.87 11.05
N PRO A 40 -4.02 -2.12 10.53
CA PRO A 40 -4.57 -2.36 9.21
C PRO A 40 -5.92 -1.64 9.11
N ALA A 41 -6.10 -0.83 8.07
CA ALA A 41 -7.39 -0.19 7.85
C ALA A 41 -8.46 -1.28 7.75
N GLU A 42 -9.55 -1.14 8.51
CA GLU A 42 -10.68 -2.10 8.48
C GLU A 42 -11.34 -2.14 7.10
N ASP A 43 -11.19 -1.06 6.32
CA ASP A 43 -11.52 -0.99 4.91
C ASP A 43 -10.26 -0.61 4.11
N PRO A 44 -9.70 -1.52 3.29
CA PRO A 44 -8.52 -1.23 2.47
C PRO A 44 -8.83 -0.29 1.31
N LEU A 45 -10.11 0.00 1.04
CA LEU A 45 -10.49 0.89 -0.04
C LEU A 45 -10.28 2.35 0.37
N PRO A 46 -9.72 3.19 -0.52
CA PRO A 46 -9.65 4.62 -0.28
C PRO A 46 -11.06 5.15 -0.02
N GLN A 47 -11.31 5.61 1.21
CA GLN A 47 -12.54 6.33 1.49
C GLN A 47 -12.54 7.58 0.62
N LEU A 48 -13.55 7.68 -0.24
CA LEU A 48 -13.74 8.84 -1.07
C LEU A 48 -14.00 10.03 -0.12
N GLY A 49 -12.97 10.86 0.07
CA GLY A 49 -13.06 12.04 0.95
C GLY A 49 -14.24 12.94 0.57
N PRO A 50 -14.66 13.86 1.44
CA PRO A 50 -15.83 14.69 1.21
C PRO A 50 -15.74 15.37 -0.16
N ARG A 51 -16.53 14.91 -1.14
CA ARG A 51 -16.53 15.45 -2.51
C ARG A 51 -16.78 16.96 -2.56
N GLY A 52 -17.39 17.52 -1.50
CA GLY A 52 -17.71 18.94 -1.38
C GLY A 52 -16.52 19.88 -1.25
N GLU A 53 -15.34 19.39 -0.88
CA GLU A 53 -14.13 20.23 -0.78
C GLU A 53 -13.40 20.39 -2.13
N PHE A 54 -13.72 19.55 -3.12
CA PHE A 54 -13.11 19.60 -4.44
C PHE A 54 -14.04 20.31 -5.45
N VAL A 55 -13.65 21.51 -5.86
CA VAL A 55 -14.43 22.33 -6.81
C VAL A 55 -14.33 21.87 -8.28
N GLY A 56 -13.47 20.90 -8.57
CA GLY A 56 -13.21 20.39 -9.91
C GLY A 56 -12.33 21.32 -10.77
N SER A 57 -11.74 20.77 -11.84
CA SER A 57 -10.81 21.51 -12.71
C SER A 57 -11.47 22.63 -13.51
N SER A 58 -12.77 22.52 -13.79
CA SER A 58 -13.54 23.52 -14.55
C SER A 58 -13.62 24.87 -13.82
N ALA A 59 -13.67 24.87 -12.48
CA ALA A 59 -13.68 26.08 -11.66
C ALA A 59 -12.38 26.89 -11.81
N CYS A 60 -11.24 26.21 -12.03
CA CYS A 60 -9.94 26.86 -12.19
C CYS A 60 -9.76 27.53 -13.56
N ARG A 61 -10.55 27.12 -14.58
CA ARG A 61 -10.34 27.49 -15.98
C ARG A 61 -10.47 28.98 -16.23
N GLU A 62 -11.39 29.67 -15.58
CA GLU A 62 -11.68 31.08 -15.85
C GLU A 62 -10.47 31.98 -15.55
N CYS A 63 -9.82 31.75 -14.40
CA CYS A 63 -8.64 32.50 -13.97
C CYS A 63 -7.32 31.92 -14.52
N HIS A 64 -7.24 30.59 -14.71
CA HIS A 64 -6.01 29.89 -15.10
C HIS A 64 -6.12 29.20 -16.47
N ARG A 65 -6.53 29.96 -17.50
CA ARG A 65 -6.76 29.42 -18.85
C ARG A 65 -5.55 28.68 -19.43
N GLN A 66 -4.37 29.30 -19.43
CA GLN A 66 -3.18 28.70 -20.04
C GLN A 66 -2.76 27.39 -19.36
N GLN A 67 -2.83 27.34 -18.03
CA GLN A 67 -2.48 26.17 -17.23
C GLN A 67 -3.51 25.06 -17.42
N HIS A 68 -4.80 25.42 -17.39
CA HIS A 68 -5.88 24.50 -17.68
C HIS A 68 -5.71 23.90 -19.09
N ASP A 69 -5.47 24.72 -20.11
CA ASP A 69 -5.35 24.25 -21.50
C ASP A 69 -4.12 23.37 -21.70
N SER A 70 -2.97 23.73 -21.11
CA SER A 70 -1.77 22.90 -21.11
C SER A 70 -2.02 21.54 -20.44
N TRP A 71 -2.59 21.54 -19.23
CA TRP A 71 -2.95 20.31 -18.52
C TRP A 71 -3.98 19.48 -19.31
N HIS A 72 -4.99 20.13 -19.87
CA HIS A 72 -6.06 19.51 -20.64
C HIS A 72 -5.56 18.96 -21.98
N ALA A 73 -4.38 19.33 -22.47
CA ALA A 73 -3.75 18.66 -23.60
C ALA A 73 -3.06 17.33 -23.21
N THR A 74 -2.84 17.07 -21.92
CA THR A 74 -2.12 15.88 -21.45
C THR A 74 -3.05 14.71 -21.10
N PHE A 75 -2.48 13.51 -20.96
CA PHE A 75 -3.19 12.32 -20.48
C PHE A 75 -3.64 12.42 -19.01
N HIS A 76 -3.07 13.31 -18.20
CA HIS A 76 -3.43 13.43 -16.78
C HIS A 76 -4.91 13.72 -16.58
N ARG A 77 -5.55 14.49 -17.47
CA ARG A 77 -6.98 14.79 -17.37
C ARG A 77 -7.87 13.55 -17.58
N THR A 78 -7.36 12.53 -18.28
CA THR A 78 -8.09 11.34 -18.71
C THR A 78 -7.54 10.06 -18.07
N MET A 79 -6.64 10.15 -17.10
CA MET A 79 -6.07 8.96 -16.43
C MET A 79 -7.14 8.16 -15.69
N THR A 80 -8.11 8.85 -15.08
CA THR A 80 -9.24 8.22 -14.40
C THR A 80 -10.52 8.61 -15.14
N GLN A 81 -11.21 7.61 -15.65
CA GLN A 81 -12.47 7.78 -16.37
C GLN A 81 -13.44 6.71 -15.89
N GLN A 82 -14.73 6.97 -16.00
CA GLN A 82 -15.74 5.93 -15.81
C GLN A 82 -15.53 4.84 -16.86
N ALA A 83 -15.71 3.58 -16.49
CA ALA A 83 -15.66 2.47 -17.43
C ALA A 83 -16.92 2.49 -18.30
N THR A 84 -16.75 2.87 -19.56
CA THR A 84 -17.83 2.92 -20.56
C THR A 84 -17.33 2.32 -21.86
N PRO A 85 -18.23 1.95 -22.80
CA PRO A 85 -17.84 1.44 -24.10
C PRO A 85 -16.95 2.40 -24.92
N GLN A 86 -16.97 3.70 -24.60
CA GLN A 86 -16.18 4.73 -25.27
C GLN A 86 -14.79 4.90 -24.63
N THR A 87 -14.63 4.57 -23.35
CA THR A 87 -13.41 4.80 -22.57
C THR A 87 -12.61 3.51 -22.34
N VAL A 88 -13.25 2.35 -22.37
CA VAL A 88 -12.61 1.04 -22.29
C VAL A 88 -12.20 0.60 -23.70
N LEU A 89 -10.91 0.69 -23.99
CA LEU A 89 -10.35 0.34 -25.30
C LEU A 89 -10.05 -1.15 -25.44
N ALA A 90 -9.88 -1.86 -24.32
CA ALA A 90 -9.56 -3.27 -24.32
C ALA A 90 -10.81 -4.13 -24.66
N PRO A 91 -10.63 -5.26 -25.33
CA PRO A 91 -11.72 -6.22 -25.55
C PRO A 91 -12.10 -6.93 -24.24
N PHE A 92 -13.40 -6.96 -23.92
CA PHE A 92 -14.00 -7.66 -22.77
C PHE A 92 -15.00 -8.74 -23.24
N ASP A 93 -14.64 -9.46 -24.28
CA ASP A 93 -15.43 -10.55 -24.88
C ASP A 93 -14.95 -11.94 -24.41
N GLY A 94 -14.50 -12.06 -23.16
CA GLY A 94 -14.00 -13.31 -22.57
C GLY A 94 -12.49 -13.52 -22.74
N VAL A 95 -11.74 -12.43 -22.92
CA VAL A 95 -10.29 -12.47 -23.11
C VAL A 95 -9.59 -12.91 -21.83
N ARG A 96 -8.63 -13.83 -21.98
CA ARG A 96 -7.76 -14.28 -20.89
C ARG A 96 -6.38 -13.67 -21.06
N LEU A 97 -5.92 -12.97 -20.04
CA LEU A 97 -4.59 -12.35 -19.99
C LEU A 97 -3.77 -13.04 -18.92
N GLU A 98 -2.48 -13.22 -19.19
CA GLU A 98 -1.51 -13.64 -18.18
C GLU A 98 -0.43 -12.58 -18.02
N SER A 99 -0.19 -12.14 -16.79
CA SER A 99 0.83 -11.14 -16.48
C SER A 99 1.41 -11.41 -15.10
N ARG A 100 2.74 -11.47 -15.03
CA ARG A 100 3.50 -11.72 -13.79
C ARG A 100 3.00 -12.95 -13.03
N GLY A 101 2.68 -14.04 -13.74
CA GLY A 101 2.15 -15.27 -13.13
C GLY A 101 0.72 -15.21 -12.59
N ARG A 102 -0.02 -14.13 -12.87
CA ARG A 102 -1.47 -14.05 -12.61
C ARG A 102 -2.24 -14.17 -13.91
N ARG A 103 -3.41 -14.78 -13.83
CA ARG A 103 -4.39 -14.83 -14.93
C ARG A 103 -5.61 -13.99 -14.60
N TYR A 104 -6.05 -13.24 -15.59
CA TYR A 104 -7.20 -12.35 -15.59
C TYR A 104 -8.15 -12.80 -16.69
N GLU A 105 -9.45 -12.76 -16.43
CA GLU A 105 -10.48 -13.00 -17.45
C GLU A 105 -11.40 -11.78 -17.50
N LEU A 106 -11.48 -11.16 -18.67
CA LEU A 106 -12.17 -9.91 -18.92
C LEU A 106 -13.50 -10.20 -19.60
N THR A 107 -14.61 -9.85 -18.94
CA THR A 107 -15.96 -10.11 -19.44
C THR A 107 -16.82 -8.86 -19.40
N ARG A 108 -17.72 -8.72 -20.37
CA ARG A 108 -18.68 -7.63 -20.45
C ARG A 108 -20.11 -8.18 -20.44
N THR A 109 -20.94 -7.59 -19.59
CA THR A 109 -22.37 -7.87 -19.52
C THR A 109 -23.14 -6.56 -19.73
N GLY A 110 -23.70 -6.35 -20.92
CA GLY A 110 -24.30 -5.06 -21.28
C GLY A 110 -23.24 -3.96 -21.31
N ASP A 111 -23.36 -2.92 -20.49
CA ASP A 111 -22.34 -1.86 -20.34
C ASP A 111 -21.44 -2.04 -19.11
N ARG A 112 -21.58 -3.17 -18.41
CA ARG A 112 -20.75 -3.49 -17.24
C ARG A 112 -19.49 -4.24 -17.66
N PHE A 113 -18.34 -3.73 -17.22
CA PHE A 113 -17.05 -4.36 -17.41
C PHE A 113 -16.64 -5.10 -16.15
N GLU A 114 -16.25 -6.35 -16.28
CA GLU A 114 -15.93 -7.23 -15.17
C GLU A 114 -14.57 -7.87 -15.40
N VAL A 115 -13.80 -7.99 -14.34
CA VAL A 115 -12.53 -8.72 -14.36
C VAL A 115 -12.60 -9.80 -13.30
N ASN A 116 -12.51 -11.05 -13.74
CA ASN A 116 -12.20 -12.14 -12.84
C ASN A 116 -10.68 -12.16 -12.64
N LEU A 117 -10.27 -11.87 -11.42
CA LEU A 117 -8.88 -11.85 -11.03
C LEU A 117 -8.74 -12.50 -9.66
N VAL A 118 -7.49 -12.79 -9.36
CA VAL A 118 -7.06 -13.18 -8.05
C VAL A 118 -7.30 -12.02 -7.08
N ASP A 119 -8.01 -12.26 -5.99
CA ASP A 119 -8.51 -11.21 -5.10
C ASP A 119 -7.36 -10.34 -4.51
N PRO A 120 -7.38 -9.01 -4.72
CA PRO A 120 -6.30 -8.14 -4.26
C PRO A 120 -6.09 -8.14 -2.74
N ASP A 121 -7.16 -8.36 -1.96
CA ASP A 121 -7.12 -8.29 -0.51
C ASP A 121 -6.44 -9.53 0.07
N TRP A 122 -6.76 -10.72 -0.46
CA TRP A 122 -6.04 -11.95 -0.05
C TRP A 122 -4.56 -11.90 -0.46
N GLU A 123 -4.23 -11.31 -1.62
CA GLU A 123 -2.82 -11.13 -2.05
C GLU A 123 -2.05 -10.22 -1.10
N SER A 124 -2.66 -9.08 -0.75
CA SER A 124 -2.06 -8.07 0.11
C SER A 124 -1.81 -8.60 1.51
N ALA A 125 -2.79 -9.29 2.12
CA ALA A 125 -2.69 -9.88 3.45
C ALA A 125 -1.55 -10.90 3.58
N ARG A 126 -1.23 -11.65 2.51
CA ARG A 126 -0.19 -12.70 2.53
C ARG A 126 1.20 -12.23 2.11
N SER A 127 1.31 -11.11 1.40
CA SER A 127 2.60 -10.58 0.96
C SER A 127 3.42 -9.98 2.12
N GLY A 128 2.78 -9.66 3.26
CA GLY A 128 3.39 -8.93 4.38
C GLY A 128 3.92 -7.55 3.99
N ARG A 129 3.60 -7.09 2.77
CA ARG A 129 3.98 -5.81 2.21
C ARG A 129 2.70 -5.06 1.88
N PRO A 130 2.52 -3.83 2.37
CA PRO A 130 1.28 -3.08 2.14
C PRO A 130 0.95 -2.87 0.64
N TRP A 131 1.91 -3.06 -0.28
CA TRP A 131 1.74 -2.94 -1.74
C TRP A 131 2.59 -3.94 -2.55
N GLY A 132 2.91 -5.11 -1.99
CA GLY A 132 3.86 -6.04 -2.60
C GLY A 132 3.24 -6.99 -3.61
N ILE A 133 3.41 -6.72 -4.91
CA ILE A 133 3.15 -7.67 -6.01
C ILE A 133 4.19 -8.81 -5.92
N GLY A 134 3.91 -9.84 -5.12
CA GLY A 134 4.79 -11.00 -4.94
C GLY A 134 4.46 -12.11 -5.94
N ASP A 135 5.43 -12.51 -6.78
CA ASP A 135 5.25 -13.58 -7.76
C ASP A 135 5.21 -14.94 -7.05
N ARG A 136 4.00 -15.46 -6.79
CA ARG A 136 3.79 -16.81 -6.27
C ARG A 136 2.83 -17.60 -7.17
N PRO A 137 3.26 -18.72 -7.75
CA PRO A 137 2.36 -19.58 -8.53
C PRO A 137 1.45 -20.38 -7.57
N GLY A 138 0.13 -20.32 -7.79
CA GLY A 138 -0.85 -21.15 -7.08
C GLY A 138 -2.09 -20.44 -6.52
N THR A 139 -2.60 -19.39 -7.18
CA THR A 139 -3.60 -18.47 -6.60
C THR A 139 -5.03 -18.66 -7.12
N GLU A 140 -5.30 -19.75 -7.85
CA GLU A 140 -6.60 -19.94 -8.51
C GLU A 140 -7.79 -20.07 -7.56
N ARG A 141 -7.55 -20.46 -6.30
CA ARG A 141 -8.62 -20.67 -5.30
C ARG A 141 -9.27 -19.39 -4.76
N HIS A 142 -8.61 -18.25 -4.93
CA HIS A 142 -9.06 -16.97 -4.37
C HIS A 142 -9.29 -15.98 -5.49
N ARG A 143 -10.18 -16.34 -6.42
CA ARG A 143 -10.58 -15.45 -7.51
C ARG A 143 -11.90 -14.77 -7.18
N VAL A 144 -11.97 -13.47 -7.45
CA VAL A 144 -13.17 -12.64 -7.34
C VAL A 144 -13.44 -11.97 -8.68
N THR A 145 -14.70 -11.62 -8.90
CA THR A 145 -15.10 -10.80 -10.04
C THR A 145 -15.37 -9.40 -9.53
N VAL A 146 -14.58 -8.43 -9.99
CA VAL A 146 -14.78 -7.03 -9.62
C VAL A 146 -15.43 -6.28 -10.80
N PRO A 147 -16.51 -5.53 -10.54
CA PRO A 147 -17.06 -4.61 -11.52
C PRO A 147 -16.19 -3.36 -11.62
N TRP A 148 -16.03 -2.85 -12.83
CA TRP A 148 -15.36 -1.59 -13.14
C TRP A 148 -16.34 -0.58 -13.74
#